data_AF-A0A8C5VW83-F1
#
_entry.id   AF-A0A8C5VW83-F1
#
_cell.length_a   1.000
_cell.length_b   1.000
_cell.length_c   1.000
_cell.angle_alpha   90.00
_cell.angle_beta   90.00
_cell.angle_gamma   90.00
#
_symmetry.space_group_name_H-M   'P 1'
#
loop_
_entity.id
_entity.type
_entity.pdbx_description
1 polymer ?
#
loop_
_entity_poly.entity_id
_entity_poly.type
_entity_poly.pdbx_seq_one_letter_code
_entity_poly.pdbx_strand_id
1 'polypeptide(L)'
;MERFAGVLEEAAADGAGQQARHYQLLSALQSLVKELPSSFQQRLSYTTLSDLALALLDGTVFEIVQGLLEIQHLTEKSLYNQRLRLQNEHRGTQGRRAQGALRLCAGLPGHRSEEVPKTDYIEGAEPSIALLWR
;
A
#
# COMPACT_ATOMS: atom_id res chain seq x y z
N MET A 1 43.18 -14.91 -35.85
CA MET A 1 44.04 -14.37 -34.79
C MET A 1 43.66 -12.93 -34.41
N GLU A 2 43.11 -12.11 -35.33
CA GLU A 2 42.79 -10.70 -35.04
C GLU A 2 41.56 -10.47 -34.15
N ARG A 3 40.62 -11.42 -34.10
CA ARG A 3 39.40 -11.31 -33.27
C ARG A 3 39.67 -11.38 -31.76
N PHE A 4 40.76 -12.00 -31.33
CA PHE A 4 41.13 -12.09 -29.92
C PHE A 4 41.82 -10.81 -29.40
N ALA A 5 42.50 -10.08 -30.28
CA ALA A 5 43.12 -8.80 -29.94
C ALA A 5 42.04 -7.73 -29.64
N GLY A 6 40.98 -7.66 -30.45
CA GLY A 6 39.87 -6.74 -30.22
C GLY A 6 39.10 -7.00 -28.92
N VAL A 7 38.91 -8.26 -28.52
CA VAL A 7 38.24 -8.62 -27.25
C VAL A 7 39.08 -8.25 -26.02
N LEU A 8 40.41 -8.39 -26.11
CA LEU A 8 41.32 -7.97 -25.04
C LEU A 8 41.40 -6.44 -24.93
N GLU A 9 41.38 -5.73 -26.06
CA GLU A 9 41.38 -4.28 -26.09
C GLU A 9 40.07 -3.70 -25.56
N GLU A 10 38.93 -4.30 -25.88
CA GLU A 10 37.61 -3.87 -25.39
C GLU A 10 37.44 -4.17 -23.89
N ALA A 11 37.92 -5.33 -23.41
CA ALA A 11 37.95 -5.64 -21.98
C ALA A 11 38.93 -4.73 -21.19
N ALA A 12 40.05 -4.33 -21.79
CA ALA A 12 40.98 -3.38 -21.19
C ALA A 12 40.43 -1.95 -21.19
N ALA A 13 39.69 -1.55 -22.23
CA ALA A 13 38.99 -0.28 -22.31
C ALA A 13 37.83 -0.20 -21.29
N ASP A 14 37.08 -1.28 -21.13
CA ASP A 14 36.05 -1.42 -20.09
C ASP A 14 36.67 -1.39 -18.70
N GLY A 15 37.80 -2.08 -18.49
CA GLY A 15 38.59 -2.00 -17.26
C GLY A 15 39.08 -0.59 -16.94
N ALA A 16 39.56 0.17 -17.93
CA ALA A 16 39.99 1.55 -17.75
C ALA A 16 38.82 2.49 -17.40
N GLY A 17 37.66 2.29 -18.03
CA GLY A 17 36.42 3.00 -17.70
C GLY A 17 35.92 2.69 -16.29
N GLN A 18 35.95 1.42 -15.90
CA GLN A 18 35.60 0.96 -14.56
C GLN A 18 36.54 1.56 -13.50
N GLN A 19 37.84 1.57 -13.77
CA GLN A 19 38.84 2.16 -12.87
C GLN A 19 38.61 3.67 -12.70
N ALA A 20 38.30 4.40 -13.77
CA ALA A 20 38.00 5.82 -13.70
C ALA A 20 36.75 6.10 -12.85
N ARG A 21 35.69 5.31 -13.03
CA ARG A 21 34.47 5.40 -12.20
C ARG A 21 34.75 5.06 -10.74
N HIS A 22 35.59 4.07 -10.46
CA HIS A 22 36.00 3.70 -9.11
C HIS A 22 36.71 4.85 -8.41
N TYR A 23 37.68 5.48 -9.06
CA TYR A 23 38.38 6.63 -8.49
C TYR A 23 37.47 7.83 -8.27
N GLN A 24 36.55 8.11 -9.20
CA GLN A 24 35.56 9.18 -9.03
C GLN A 24 34.71 8.92 -7.79
N LEU A 25 34.15 7.72 -7.66
CA LEU A 25 33.27 7.36 -6.55
C LEU A 25 34.03 7.33 -5.22
N LEU A 26 35.25 6.79 -5.20
CA LEU A 26 36.11 6.77 -4.03
C LEU A 26 36.44 8.21 -3.56
N SER A 27 36.69 9.13 -4.50
CA SER A 27 36.94 10.53 -4.16
C SER A 27 35.72 11.20 -3.52
N ALA A 28 34.51 10.89 -4.02
CA ALA A 28 33.26 11.37 -3.46
C ALA A 28 33.02 10.80 -2.06
N LEU A 29 33.23 9.50 -1.86
CA LEU A 29 33.13 8.84 -0.55
C LEU A 29 34.11 9.45 0.46
N GLN A 30 35.37 9.69 0.06
CA GLN A 30 36.36 10.34 0.92
C GLN A 30 35.96 11.77 1.29
N SER A 31 35.32 12.52 0.39
CA SER A 31 34.77 13.85 0.71
C SER A 31 33.69 13.75 1.79
N LEU A 32 32.75 12.83 1.63
CA LEU A 32 31.66 12.62 2.60
C LEU A 32 32.18 12.20 3.98
N VAL A 33 33.22 11.34 4.02
CA VAL A 33 33.82 10.92 5.29
C VAL A 33 34.50 12.07 6.03
N LYS A 34 35.10 13.03 5.31
CA LYS A 34 35.73 14.21 5.94
C LYS A 34 34.72 15.11 6.67
N GLU A 35 33.45 15.06 6.29
CA GLU A 35 32.37 15.80 6.95
C GLU A 35 31.88 15.13 8.24
N LEU A 36 32.26 13.87 8.49
CA LEU A 36 31.86 13.13 9.69
C LEU A 36 32.78 13.44 10.89
N PRO A 37 32.30 13.28 12.14
CA PRO A 37 33.16 13.35 13.32
C PRO A 37 34.30 12.32 13.29
N SER A 38 35.45 12.66 13.89
CA SER A 38 36.69 11.86 13.83
C SER A 38 36.53 10.42 14.33
N SER A 39 35.62 10.17 15.27
CA SER A 39 35.30 8.83 15.78
C SER A 39 34.76 7.89 14.69
N PHE A 40 34.03 8.42 13.70
CA PHE A 40 33.52 7.63 12.58
C PHE A 40 34.55 7.51 11.45
N GLN A 41 35.37 8.54 11.25
CA GLN A 41 36.45 8.51 10.25
C GLN A 41 37.43 7.35 10.52
N GLN A 42 37.77 7.09 11.78
CA GLN A 42 38.67 6.00 12.17
C GLN A 42 38.12 4.61 11.84
N ARG A 43 36.80 4.45 11.73
CA ARG A 43 36.15 3.18 11.39
C ARG A 43 36.05 2.94 9.88
N LEU A 44 36.25 3.98 9.08
CA LEU A 44 36.13 3.97 7.63
C LEU A 44 37.51 4.03 7.00
N SER A 45 38.23 2.91 7.05
CA SER A 45 39.55 2.79 6.43
C SER A 45 39.48 2.91 4.90
N TYR A 46 40.60 3.25 4.29
CA TYR A 46 40.71 3.30 2.82
C TYR A 46 40.24 2.01 2.14
N THR A 47 40.57 0.84 2.71
CA THR A 47 40.13 -0.46 2.18
C THR A 47 38.60 -0.58 2.19
N THR A 48 37.95 -0.24 3.30
CA THR A 48 36.48 -0.27 3.39
C THR A 48 35.81 0.67 2.40
N LEU A 49 36.39 1.85 2.16
CA LEU A 49 35.86 2.82 1.18
C LEU A 49 36.07 2.34 -0.26
N SER A 50 37.20 1.69 -0.53
CA SER A 50 37.49 1.08 -1.84
C SER A 50 36.55 -0.09 -2.13
N ASP A 51 36.32 -0.96 -1.16
CA ASP A 51 35.40 -2.10 -1.27
C ASP A 51 33.96 -1.62 -1.45
N LEU A 52 33.57 -0.58 -0.71
CA LEU A 52 32.26 0.06 -0.86
C LEU A 52 32.09 0.67 -2.27
N ALA A 53 33.11 1.37 -2.79
CA ALA A 53 33.05 1.92 -4.14
C ALA A 53 32.86 0.83 -5.21
N LEU A 54 33.55 -0.31 -5.06
CA LEU A 54 33.37 -1.46 -5.96
C LEU A 54 31.96 -2.05 -5.86
N ALA A 55 31.45 -2.26 -4.65
CA ALA A 55 30.09 -2.78 -4.44
C ALA A 55 29.00 -1.85 -5.00
N LEU A 56 29.21 -0.54 -4.91
CA LEU A 56 28.30 0.46 -5.47
C LEU A 56 28.35 0.49 -7.01
N LEU A 57 29.52 0.25 -7.61
CA LEU A 57 29.67 0.17 -9.07
C LEU A 57 29.07 -1.10 -9.66
N ASP A 58 29.15 -2.22 -8.94
CA ASP A 58 28.56 -3.49 -9.34
C ASP A 58 27.03 -3.38 -9.46
N GLY A 59 26.40 -2.57 -8.61
CA GLY A 59 24.99 -2.18 -8.77
C GLY A 59 23.98 -3.28 -8.44
N THR A 60 24.40 -4.54 -8.34
CA THR A 60 23.53 -5.72 -8.14
C THR A 60 22.67 -5.61 -6.89
N VAL A 61 23.20 -5.07 -5.79
CA VAL A 61 22.44 -4.86 -4.56
C VAL A 61 21.27 -3.91 -4.79
N PHE A 62 21.46 -2.84 -5.58
CA PHE A 62 20.38 -1.91 -5.91
C PHE A 62 19.33 -2.57 -6.81
N GLU A 63 19.75 -3.39 -7.77
CA GLU A 63 18.82 -4.13 -8.63
C GLU A 63 17.98 -5.13 -7.82
N ILE A 64 18.60 -5.86 -6.88
CA ILE A 64 17.91 -6.78 -5.98
C ILE A 64 16.88 -6.01 -5.14
N VAL A 65 17.28 -4.90 -4.52
CA VAL A 65 16.37 -4.08 -3.71
C VAL A 65 15.22 -3.53 -4.54
N GLN A 66 15.49 -3.09 -5.77
CA GLN A 66 14.47 -2.60 -6.70
C GLN A 66 13.47 -3.70 -7.05
N GLY A 67 13.95 -4.92 -7.35
CA GLY A 67 13.08 -6.07 -7.62
C GLY A 67 12.22 -6.47 -6.42
N LEU A 68 12.79 -6.45 -5.21
CA LEU A 68 12.04 -6.72 -3.97
C LEU A 68 10.97 -5.66 -3.72
N LEU A 69 11.25 -4.38 -3.99
CA LEU A 69 10.26 -3.30 -3.89
C LEU A 69 9.14 -3.47 -4.92
N GLU A 70 9.44 -3.87 -6.15
CA GLU A 70 8.42 -4.13 -7.16
C GLU A 70 7.49 -5.28 -6.74
N ILE A 71 8.05 -6.38 -6.23
CA ILE A 71 7.28 -7.51 -5.68
C ILE A 71 6.40 -7.05 -4.53
N GLN A 72 6.93 -6.25 -3.60
CA GLN A 72 6.16 -5.68 -2.50
C GLN A 72 4.97 -4.88 -3.02
N HIS A 73 5.19 -3.90 -3.89
CA HIS A 73 4.12 -3.04 -4.40
C HIS A 73 3.04 -3.83 -5.15
N LEU A 74 3.42 -4.83 -5.93
CA LEU A 74 2.47 -5.70 -6.64
C LEU A 74 1.64 -6.54 -5.66
N THR A 75 2.27 -7.04 -4.59
CA THR A 75 1.61 -7.83 -3.54
C THR A 75 0.63 -6.97 -2.76
N GLU A 76 1.02 -5.77 -2.35
CA GLU A 76 0.16 -4.81 -1.66
C GLU A 76 -1.06 -4.45 -2.51
N LYS A 77 -0.83 -4.14 -3.79
CA LYS A 77 -1.92 -3.84 -4.74
C LYS A 77 -2.86 -5.03 -4.91
N SER A 78 -2.34 -6.26 -4.96
CA SER A 78 -3.16 -7.48 -5.06
C SER A 78 -4.04 -7.67 -3.83
N LEU A 79 -3.45 -7.59 -2.63
CA LEU A 79 -4.16 -7.75 -1.35
C LEU A 79 -5.21 -6.64 -1.13
N TYR A 80 -4.89 -5.40 -1.50
CA TYR A 80 -5.84 -4.30 -1.45
C TYR A 80 -7.04 -4.56 -2.36
N ASN A 81 -6.81 -4.97 -3.60
CA ASN A 81 -7.88 -5.31 -4.55
C ASN A 81 -8.71 -6.51 -4.07
N GLN A 82 -8.09 -7.51 -3.46
CA GLN A 82 -8.78 -8.66 -2.87
C GLN A 82 -9.72 -8.22 -1.74
N ARG A 83 -9.23 -7.37 -0.82
CA ARG A 83 -10.07 -6.79 0.25
C ARG A 83 -11.25 -6.02 -0.32
N LEU A 84 -11.00 -5.17 -1.32
CA LEU A 84 -12.04 -4.35 -1.93
C LEU A 84 -13.12 -5.21 -2.61
N ARG A 85 -12.73 -6.28 -3.31
CA ARG A 85 -13.67 -7.25 -3.92
C ARG A 85 -14.59 -7.87 -2.86
N LEU A 86 -14.01 -8.37 -1.78
CA LEU A 86 -14.80 -8.96 -0.69
C LEU A 86 -15.76 -7.95 -0.07
N GLN A 87 -15.32 -6.72 0.18
CA GLN A 87 -16.20 -5.67 0.72
C GLN A 87 -17.37 -5.35 -0.23
N ASN A 88 -17.10 -5.29 -1.53
CA ASN A 88 -18.13 -5.04 -2.55
C ASN A 88 -19.13 -6.20 -2.64
N GLU A 89 -18.68 -7.45 -2.54
CA GLU A 89 -19.55 -8.63 -2.46
C GLU A 89 -20.44 -8.59 -1.21
N HIS A 90 -19.90 -8.25 -0.05
CA HIS A 90 -20.67 -8.11 1.20
C HIS A 90 -21.71 -6.97 1.11
N ARG A 91 -21.34 -5.81 0.58
CA ARG A 91 -22.29 -4.70 0.36
C ARG A 91 -23.35 -5.05 -0.69
N GLY A 92 -22.96 -5.70 -1.78
CA GLY A 92 -23.87 -6.15 -2.83
C GLY A 92 -24.86 -7.21 -2.34
N THR A 93 -24.41 -8.15 -1.52
CA THR A 93 -25.29 -9.17 -0.91
C THR A 93 -26.20 -8.58 0.17
N GLN A 94 -25.72 -7.66 1.01
CA GLN A 94 -26.60 -6.91 1.93
C GLN A 94 -27.63 -6.07 1.18
N GLY A 95 -27.23 -5.35 0.12
CA GLY A 95 -28.15 -4.57 -0.71
C GLY A 95 -29.22 -5.44 -1.39
N ARG A 96 -28.84 -6.61 -1.92
CA ARG A 96 -29.79 -7.58 -2.48
C ARG A 96 -30.73 -8.17 -1.43
N ARG A 97 -30.24 -8.47 -0.22
CA ARG A 97 -31.08 -8.96 0.89
C ARG A 97 -32.06 -7.88 1.35
N ALA A 98 -31.62 -6.63 1.45
CA ALA A 98 -32.49 -5.49 1.78
C ALA A 98 -33.56 -5.28 0.70
N GLN A 99 -33.19 -5.30 -0.59
CA GLN A 99 -34.15 -5.21 -1.70
C GLN A 99 -35.11 -6.41 -1.76
N GLY A 100 -34.63 -7.61 -1.46
CA GLY A 100 -35.46 -8.81 -1.35
C GLY A 100 -36.48 -8.71 -0.22
N ALA A 101 -36.06 -8.25 0.96
CA ALA A 101 -36.95 -7.99 2.09
C ALA A 101 -37.99 -6.91 1.76
N LEU A 102 -37.57 -5.80 1.15
CA LEU A 102 -38.48 -4.75 0.66
C LEU A 102 -39.51 -5.29 -0.35
N ARG A 103 -39.09 -6.14 -1.30
CA ARG A 103 -40.01 -6.78 -2.26
C ARG A 103 -41.00 -7.75 -1.60
N LEU A 104 -40.55 -8.53 -0.63
CA LEU A 104 -41.42 -9.42 0.15
C LEU A 104 -42.47 -8.63 0.94
N CYS A 105 -42.08 -7.51 1.56
CA CYS A 105 -43.00 -6.63 2.28
C CYS A 105 -43.98 -5.91 1.33
N ALA A 106 -43.54 -5.52 0.12
CA ALA A 106 -44.38 -4.85 -0.86
C ALA A 106 -45.36 -5.79 -1.61
N GLY A 107 -45.12 -7.11 -1.57
CA GLY A 107 -45.97 -8.12 -2.21
C GLY A 107 -47.06 -8.72 -1.31
N LEU A 108 -47.09 -8.37 -0.02
CA LEU A 108 -48.17 -8.78 0.86
C LEU A 108 -49.43 -7.99 0.49
N PRO A 109 -50.56 -8.64 0.14
CA PRO A 109 -51.81 -7.95 0.02
C PRO A 109 -52.07 -7.30 1.37
N GLY A 110 -52.19 -5.97 1.38
CA GLY A 110 -52.64 -5.24 2.55
C GLY A 110 -54.02 -5.77 2.90
N HIS A 111 -54.09 -6.75 3.81
CA HIS A 111 -55.29 -7.02 4.56
C HIS A 111 -55.55 -5.73 5.31
N ARG A 112 -56.45 -4.93 4.73
CA ARG A 112 -57.20 -3.85 5.34
C ARG A 112 -57.36 -4.20 6.81
N SER A 113 -56.73 -3.45 7.70
CA SER A 113 -56.95 -3.58 9.14
C SER A 113 -58.46 -3.63 9.33
N GLU A 114 -58.93 -4.80 9.75
CA GLU A 114 -60.27 -4.98 10.24
C GLU A 114 -60.42 -3.99 11.40
N GLU A 115 -61.27 -3.01 11.15
CA GLU A 115 -61.84 -2.07 12.10
C GLU A 115 -61.94 -2.67 13.50
N VAL A 116 -61.07 -2.18 14.39
CA VAL A 116 -61.11 -2.47 15.82
C VAL A 116 -62.52 -2.13 16.31
N PRO A 117 -63.25 -3.07 16.92
CA PRO A 117 -64.58 -2.78 17.45
C PRO A 117 -64.44 -1.71 18.53
N LYS A 118 -65.19 -0.62 18.37
CA LYS A 118 -65.35 0.43 19.37
C LYS A 118 -65.80 -0.23 20.66
N THR A 119 -64.94 -0.22 21.67
CA THR A 119 -65.35 -0.47 23.04
C THR A 119 -66.25 0.68 23.45
N ASP A 120 -67.51 0.39 23.73
CA ASP A 120 -68.45 1.34 24.32
C ASP A 120 -67.84 1.91 25.60
N TYR A 121 -67.60 3.21 25.59
CA TYR A 121 -67.18 3.96 26.75
C TYR A 121 -68.31 3.93 27.78
N ILE A 122 -67.98 3.40 28.95
CA ILE A 122 -68.75 3.54 30.19
C ILE A 122 -68.90 5.04 30.47
N GLU A 123 -70.15 5.46 30.68
CA GLU A 123 -70.50 6.81 31.13
C GLU A 123 -69.75 7.18 32.41
N GLY A 124 -69.15 8.37 32.42
CA GLY A 124 -68.80 9.07 33.65
C GLY A 124 -67.30 9.23 33.90
N ALA A 125 -66.70 10.22 33.24
CA ALA A 125 -65.86 11.23 33.89
C ALA A 125 -65.46 12.30 32.87
N GLU A 126 -65.89 13.53 33.14
CA GLU A 126 -65.65 14.74 32.38
C GLU A 126 -64.15 15.07 32.16
N PRO A 127 -63.86 15.90 31.14
CA PRO A 127 -62.55 16.03 30.52
C PRO A 127 -61.70 17.12 31.19
N SER A 128 -60.43 16.81 31.45
CA SER A 128 -59.37 17.81 31.56
C SER A 128 -58.28 17.44 30.57
N ILE A 129 -58.57 17.71 29.30
CA ILE A 129 -57.57 17.83 28.24
C ILE A 129 -56.83 19.14 28.43
N ALA A 130 -55.52 19.10 28.15
CA ALA A 130 -54.60 20.22 28.01
C ALA A 130 -54.22 20.84 29.36
N LEU A 131 -52.96 20.91 29.78
CA LEU A 131 -51.73 21.31 29.09
C LEU A 131 -50.61 20.89 30.04
N LEU A 132 -49.47 20.31 29.59
CA LEU A 132 -48.14 20.43 30.25
C LEU A 132 -47.10 19.43 29.71
N TRP A 133 -46.94 19.37 28.39
CA TRP A 133 -45.61 19.16 27.81
C TRP A 133 -45.28 20.38 26.95
N ARG A 134 -44.74 21.39 27.63
CA ARG A 134 -43.94 22.47 27.05
C ARG A 134 -42.50 22.25 27.50
#